data_AF-A0A519ND20-F1
#
_entry.id   AF-A0A519ND20-F1
#
_cell.length_a   1.000
_cell.length_b   1.000
_cell.length_c   1.000
_cell.angle_alpha   90.00
_cell.angle_beta   90.00
_cell.angle_gamma   90.00
#
_symmetry.space_group_name_H-M   'P 1'
#
loop_
_entity.id
_entity.type
_entity.pdbx_description
1 polymer ?
#
loop_
_entity_poly.entity_id
_entity_poly.type
_entity_poly.pdbx_seq_one_letter_code
_entity_poly.pdbx_strand_id
1 'polypeptide(L)'
;MKALTLKFFDVLERNLSLKEFENWLYSLENTDGLRNSALFKAFFNFNYTHKSGYEFSKLLTNFNTDEYALYKFENTLKQILSDGNLFRVVRSAHDFSLRYDYPLFAMIGEYDYELQNEYLSYETTRQKLAATAESLLQQWISLRTPAARLDFLKGKIEVSNPVPLSPDSAYVKFAGRLWNFWKN
;
A
#
# COMPACT_ATOMS: atom_id res chain seq x y z
N MET A 1 -17.08 -13.31 2.64
CA MET A 1 -16.18 -12.82 1.56
C MET A 1 -15.28 -11.68 2.02
N LYS A 2 -15.80 -10.53 2.52
CA LYS A 2 -14.94 -9.40 2.96
C LYS A 2 -13.85 -9.77 3.97
N ALA A 3 -14.15 -10.57 5.01
CA ALA A 3 -13.14 -11.00 5.99
C ALA A 3 -12.02 -11.88 5.38
N LEU A 4 -12.36 -12.69 4.37
CA LEU A 4 -11.40 -13.52 3.64
C LEU A 4 -10.52 -12.65 2.73
N THR A 5 -11.11 -11.69 2.00
CA THR A 5 -10.36 -10.72 1.20
C THR A 5 -9.38 -9.92 2.05
N LEU A 6 -9.82 -9.43 3.21
CA LEU A 6 -8.94 -8.74 4.17
C LEU A 6 -7.81 -9.65 4.65
N LYS A 7 -8.08 -10.92 4.95
CA LYS A 7 -7.04 -11.88 5.33
C LYS A 7 -6.04 -12.16 4.21
N PHE A 8 -6.48 -12.22 2.95
CA PHE A 8 -5.55 -12.28 1.82
C PHE A 8 -4.69 -11.03 1.75
N PHE A 9 -5.29 -9.84 1.89
CA PHE A 9 -4.53 -8.59 1.89
C PHE A 9 -3.51 -8.52 3.03
N ASP A 10 -3.85 -9.02 4.23
CA ASP A 10 -2.91 -9.13 5.36
C ASP A 10 -1.66 -9.97 5.01
N VAL A 11 -1.86 -11.08 4.27
CA VAL A 11 -0.73 -11.92 3.84
C VAL A 11 0.09 -11.20 2.76
N LEU A 12 -0.54 -10.54 1.79
CA LEU A 12 0.16 -9.77 0.76
C LEU A 12 0.99 -8.63 1.37
N GLU A 13 0.48 -7.95 2.39
CA GLU A 13 1.13 -6.80 3.05
C GLU A 13 2.11 -7.17 4.17
N ARG A 14 2.30 -8.46 4.47
CA ARG A 14 3.34 -9.00 5.38
C ARG A 14 3.03 -9.08 6.90
N ASN A 15 1.83 -9.48 7.33
CA ASN A 15 1.55 -9.69 8.77
C ASN A 15 1.09 -11.09 9.17
N LEU A 16 1.00 -12.04 8.24
CA LEU A 16 0.61 -13.41 8.55
C LEU A 16 1.49 -14.37 7.76
N SER A 17 2.15 -15.31 8.45
CA SER A 17 2.84 -16.40 7.75
C SER A 17 1.84 -17.22 6.96
N LEU A 18 2.27 -17.78 5.83
CA LEU A 18 1.43 -18.64 5.00
C LEU A 18 0.80 -19.78 5.82
N LYS A 19 1.58 -20.35 6.74
CA LYS A 19 1.14 -21.39 7.68
C LYS A 19 0.02 -20.91 8.61
N GLU A 20 0.12 -19.70 9.16
CA GLU A 20 -0.94 -19.12 9.98
C GLU A 20 -2.20 -18.87 9.15
N PHE A 21 -2.05 -18.49 7.88
CA PHE A 21 -3.18 -18.24 7.00
C PHE A 21 -3.92 -19.54 6.70
N GLU A 22 -3.18 -20.60 6.42
CA GLU A 22 -3.73 -21.93 6.22
C GLU A 22 -4.43 -22.46 7.47
N ASN A 23 -3.80 -22.32 8.63
CA ASN A 23 -4.40 -22.74 9.91
C ASN A 23 -5.71 -21.99 10.17
N TRP A 24 -5.73 -20.68 9.94
CA TRP A 24 -6.95 -19.88 10.03
C TRP A 24 -7.99 -20.35 9.01
N LEU A 25 -7.59 -20.60 7.77
CA LEU A 25 -8.51 -21.01 6.71
C LEU A 25 -9.16 -22.36 7.04
N TYR A 26 -8.38 -23.36 7.47
CA TYR A 26 -8.87 -24.68 7.84
C TYR A 26 -9.73 -24.67 9.11
N SER A 27 -9.69 -23.61 9.91
CA SER A 27 -10.59 -23.42 11.05
C SER A 27 -12.01 -22.97 10.67
N LEU A 28 -12.25 -22.62 9.39
CA LEU A 28 -13.56 -22.16 8.93
C LEU A 28 -14.49 -23.34 8.61
N GLU A 29 -15.72 -23.28 9.09
CA GLU A 29 -16.74 -24.34 8.90
C GLU A 29 -17.04 -24.67 7.41
N ASN A 30 -16.79 -23.73 6.49
CA ASN A 30 -17.08 -23.87 5.05
C ASN A 30 -15.82 -23.85 4.16
N THR A 31 -14.71 -24.38 4.66
CA THR A 31 -13.42 -24.31 3.96
C THR A 31 -13.47 -24.87 2.53
N ASP A 32 -14.19 -25.96 2.29
CA ASP A 32 -14.25 -26.58 0.95
C ASP A 32 -14.97 -25.71 -0.09
N GLY A 33 -15.96 -24.92 0.33
CA GLY A 33 -16.59 -23.91 -0.54
C GLY A 33 -15.64 -22.75 -0.87
N LEU A 34 -14.80 -22.35 0.09
CA LEU A 34 -13.84 -21.27 -0.07
C LEU A 34 -12.65 -21.67 -0.94
N ARG A 35 -12.19 -22.93 -0.85
CA ARG A 35 -11.14 -23.50 -1.72
C ARG A 35 -11.50 -23.43 -3.20
N ASN A 36 -12.80 -23.47 -3.52
CA ASN A 36 -13.27 -23.39 -4.89
C ASN A 36 -13.39 -21.97 -5.43
N SER A 37 -13.26 -20.95 -4.57
CA SER A 37 -13.30 -19.55 -5.00
C SER A 37 -12.11 -19.19 -5.90
N ALA A 38 -12.37 -18.35 -6.91
CA ALA A 38 -11.33 -17.84 -7.81
C ALA A 38 -10.20 -17.13 -7.04
N LEU A 39 -10.58 -16.42 -5.97
CA LEU A 39 -9.68 -15.70 -5.08
C LEU A 39 -8.66 -16.64 -4.40
N PHE A 40 -9.16 -17.74 -3.83
CA PHE A 40 -8.31 -18.73 -3.18
C PHE A 40 -7.38 -19.42 -4.18
N LYS A 41 -7.88 -19.79 -5.37
CA LYS A 41 -7.06 -20.40 -6.42
C LYS A 41 -5.94 -19.47 -6.89
N ALA A 42 -6.24 -18.18 -7.08
CA ALA A 42 -5.24 -17.18 -7.45
C ALA A 42 -4.15 -17.03 -6.39
N PHE A 43 -4.54 -16.96 -5.12
CA PHE A 43 -3.61 -16.86 -4.01
C PHE A 43 -2.79 -18.14 -3.78
N PHE A 44 -3.42 -19.31 -3.86
CA PHE A 44 -2.73 -20.61 -3.76
C PHE A 44 -1.69 -20.75 -4.86
N ASN A 45 -2.04 -20.44 -6.12
CA ASN A 45 -1.09 -20.49 -7.23
C ASN A 45 0.10 -19.56 -7.01
N PHE A 46 -0.12 -18.32 -6.55
CA PHE A 46 0.96 -17.37 -6.26
C PHE A 46 1.95 -17.88 -5.20
N ASN A 47 1.45 -18.52 -4.13
CA ASN A 47 2.30 -18.95 -3.02
C ASN A 47 2.93 -20.34 -3.22
N TYR A 48 2.27 -21.25 -3.95
CA TYR A 48 2.66 -22.67 -4.00
C TYR A 48 3.21 -23.15 -5.33
N THR A 49 2.86 -22.53 -6.46
CA THR A 49 3.39 -23.00 -7.75
C THR A 49 4.77 -22.37 -8.01
N HIS A 50 5.81 -23.22 -8.05
CA HIS A 50 7.23 -22.91 -8.22
C HIS A 50 7.63 -22.25 -9.57
N LYS A 51 6.79 -21.37 -10.14
CA LYS A 51 7.18 -20.44 -11.20
C LYS A 51 7.30 -19.06 -10.57
N SER A 52 8.43 -18.85 -9.90
CA SER A 52 8.88 -17.65 -9.17
C SER A 52 9.00 -16.36 -9.99
N GLY A 53 8.24 -16.22 -11.07
CA GLY A 53 8.11 -15.00 -11.87
C GLY A 53 6.67 -14.48 -11.93
N TYR A 54 5.73 -15.03 -11.15
CA TYR A 54 4.34 -14.56 -11.18
C TYR A 54 4.25 -13.18 -10.52
N GLU A 55 4.17 -12.15 -11.36
CA GLU A 55 4.06 -10.77 -10.94
C GLU A 55 2.83 -10.56 -10.06
N PHE A 56 3.03 -9.89 -8.93
CA PHE A 56 1.99 -9.42 -8.02
C PHE A 56 0.78 -8.75 -8.72
N SER A 57 1.03 -8.12 -9.88
CA SER A 57 0.02 -7.55 -10.80
C SER A 57 -1.04 -8.57 -11.24
N LYS A 58 -0.66 -9.84 -11.50
CA LYS A 58 -1.59 -10.90 -11.90
C LYS A 58 -2.41 -11.47 -10.74
N LEU A 59 -1.98 -11.25 -9.50
CA LEU A 59 -2.81 -11.57 -8.34
C LEU A 59 -3.86 -10.48 -8.19
N LEU A 60 -3.47 -9.21 -8.34
CA LEU A 60 -4.37 -8.07 -8.29
C LEU A 60 -5.47 -8.08 -9.36
N THR A 61 -5.31 -8.75 -10.51
CA THR A 61 -6.42 -8.92 -11.47
C THR A 61 -7.59 -9.76 -10.92
N ASN A 62 -7.34 -10.56 -9.87
CA ASN A 62 -8.37 -11.32 -9.17
C ASN A 62 -9.00 -10.53 -8.01
N PHE A 63 -8.50 -9.33 -7.73
CA PHE A 63 -9.01 -8.42 -6.72
C PHE A 63 -9.44 -7.11 -7.37
N ASN A 64 -10.30 -6.34 -6.71
CA ASN A 64 -10.53 -4.98 -7.16
C ASN A 64 -9.31 -4.13 -6.74
N THR A 65 -8.58 -3.57 -7.72
CA THR A 65 -7.38 -2.76 -7.46
C THR A 65 -7.69 -1.56 -6.57
N ASP A 66 -8.83 -0.91 -6.75
CA ASP A 66 -9.27 0.23 -5.94
C ASP A 66 -9.58 -0.22 -4.50
N GLU A 67 -10.23 -1.38 -4.33
CA GLU A 67 -10.47 -1.97 -3.00
C GLU A 67 -9.16 -2.29 -2.27
N TYR A 68 -8.19 -2.87 -2.98
CA TYR A 68 -6.88 -3.14 -2.40
C TYR A 68 -6.09 -1.86 -2.13
N ALA A 69 -6.16 -0.84 -2.99
CA ALA A 69 -5.52 0.45 -2.76
C ALA A 69 -6.06 1.13 -1.50
N LEU A 70 -7.37 1.08 -1.27
CA LEU A 70 -8.00 1.56 -0.03
C LEU A 70 -7.44 0.85 1.21
N TYR A 71 -7.39 -0.49 1.18
CA TYR A 71 -6.83 -1.26 2.29
C TYR A 71 -5.34 -0.96 2.50
N LYS A 72 -4.56 -0.99 1.42
CA LYS A 72 -3.11 -0.83 1.45
C LYS A 72 -2.75 0.54 2.01
N PHE A 73 -3.41 1.60 1.58
CA PHE A 73 -3.10 2.95 2.04
C PHE A 73 -3.34 3.09 3.55
N GLU A 74 -4.50 2.65 4.03
CA GLU A 74 -4.82 2.68 5.46
C GLU A 74 -3.80 1.87 6.28
N ASN A 75 -3.40 0.70 5.78
CA ASN A 75 -2.41 -0.15 6.43
C ASN A 75 -1.00 0.48 6.41
N THR A 76 -0.60 1.11 5.29
CA THR A 76 0.66 1.86 5.16
C THR A 76 0.75 2.96 6.23
N LEU A 77 -0.29 3.78 6.38
CA LEU A 77 -0.32 4.84 7.39
C LEU A 77 -0.19 4.28 8.81
N LYS A 78 -0.94 3.22 9.13
CA LYS A 78 -0.89 2.57 10.45
C LYS A 78 0.50 1.97 10.74
N GLN A 79 1.13 1.34 9.76
CA GLN A 79 2.46 0.73 9.94
C GLN A 79 3.58 1.77 10.09
N ILE A 80 3.47 2.91 9.41
CA ILE A 80 4.37 4.05 9.62
C ILE A 80 4.29 4.51 11.09
N LEU A 81 3.08 4.67 11.62
CA LEU A 81 2.85 5.14 12.99
C LEU A 81 3.23 4.09 14.05
N SER A 82 3.19 2.79 13.73
CA SER A 82 3.62 1.73 14.64
C SER A 82 5.13 1.48 14.64
N ASP A 83 5.91 2.26 13.87
CA ASP A 83 7.38 2.22 13.76
C ASP A 83 7.98 0.88 13.26
N GLY A 84 7.13 -0.04 12.82
CA GLY A 84 7.51 -1.38 12.42
C GLY A 84 8.03 -1.42 10.99
N ASN A 85 9.36 -1.51 10.83
CA ASN A 85 10.01 -1.75 9.53
C ASN A 85 9.70 -0.63 8.50
N LEU A 86 9.97 0.62 8.89
CA LEU A 86 9.63 1.84 8.13
C LEU A 86 10.10 1.82 6.67
N PHE A 87 11.39 1.52 6.43
CA PHE A 87 11.98 1.38 5.09
C PHE A 87 11.15 0.49 4.18
N ARG A 88 10.76 -0.67 4.70
CA ARG A 88 10.02 -1.69 3.99
C ARG A 88 8.62 -1.19 3.60
N VAL A 89 7.96 -0.45 4.50
CA VAL A 89 6.62 0.10 4.30
C VAL A 89 6.64 1.19 3.24
N VAL A 90 7.58 2.12 3.38
CA VAL A 90 7.75 3.25 2.47
C VAL A 90 8.13 2.79 1.06
N ARG A 91 9.09 1.86 0.95
CA ARG A 91 9.46 1.24 -0.33
C ARG A 91 8.27 0.51 -0.97
N SER A 92 7.44 -0.16 -0.18
CA SER A 92 6.24 -0.81 -0.71
C SER A 92 5.20 0.19 -1.24
N ALA A 93 5.09 1.37 -0.62
CA ALA A 93 4.25 2.45 -1.14
C ALA A 93 4.81 3.01 -2.46
N HIS A 94 6.13 3.21 -2.54
CA HIS A 94 6.82 3.63 -3.76
C HIS A 94 6.64 2.63 -4.91
N ASP A 95 6.88 1.34 -4.67
CA ASP A 95 6.71 0.29 -5.69
C ASP A 95 5.25 0.21 -6.19
N PHE A 96 4.28 0.52 -5.34
CA PHE A 96 2.87 0.55 -5.69
C PHE A 96 2.52 1.79 -6.53
N SER A 97 3.06 2.97 -6.22
CA SER A 97 2.83 4.21 -6.98
C SER A 97 3.44 4.17 -8.38
N LEU A 98 4.54 3.44 -8.58
CA LEU A 98 5.12 3.22 -9.90
C LEU A 98 4.23 2.39 -10.83
N ARG A 99 3.35 1.56 -10.26
CA ARG A 99 2.50 0.63 -11.02
C ARG A 99 1.07 1.12 -11.20
N TYR A 100 0.59 1.96 -10.28
CA TYR A 100 -0.79 2.42 -10.21
C TYR A 100 -0.87 3.93 -9.94
N ASP A 101 -1.78 4.61 -10.64
CA ASP A 101 -1.95 6.06 -10.55
C ASP A 101 -2.73 6.47 -9.28
N TYR A 102 -2.03 6.43 -8.14
CA TYR A 102 -2.52 6.89 -6.84
C TYR A 102 -1.52 7.87 -6.22
N PRO A 103 -1.68 9.19 -6.46
CA PRO A 103 -0.71 10.22 -6.05
C PRO A 103 -0.32 10.21 -4.56
N LEU A 104 -1.23 9.82 -3.66
CA LEU A 104 -0.92 9.76 -2.22
C LEU A 104 0.08 8.66 -1.85
N PHE A 105 0.17 7.57 -2.63
CA PHE A 105 1.24 6.59 -2.44
C PHE A 105 2.59 7.13 -2.90
N ALA A 106 2.62 7.96 -3.94
CA ALA A 106 3.85 8.62 -4.37
C ALA A 106 4.37 9.59 -3.29
N MET A 107 3.47 10.37 -2.68
CA MET A 107 3.82 11.25 -1.54
C MET A 107 4.50 10.50 -0.40
N ILE A 108 4.00 9.32 -0.03
CA ILE A 108 4.64 8.48 0.99
C ILE A 108 5.95 7.88 0.44
N GLY A 109 5.93 7.37 -0.78
CA GLY A 109 7.07 6.71 -1.42
C GLY A 109 8.31 7.59 -1.57
N GLU A 110 8.14 8.92 -1.65
CA GLU A 110 9.26 9.88 -1.68
C GLU A 110 10.20 9.76 -0.48
N TYR A 111 9.65 9.40 0.69
CA TYR A 111 10.45 9.21 1.88
C TYR A 111 11.41 8.01 1.75
N ASP A 112 11.26 7.11 0.76
CA ASP A 112 12.23 6.03 0.51
C ASP A 112 13.59 6.62 0.16
N TYR A 113 13.59 7.67 -0.69
CA TYR A 113 14.80 8.40 -1.05
C TYR A 113 15.38 9.15 0.15
N GLU A 114 14.54 9.82 0.95
CA GLU A 114 15.02 10.56 2.12
C GLU A 114 15.58 9.63 3.21
N LEU A 115 15.00 8.44 3.38
CA LEU A 115 15.47 7.45 4.35
C LEU A 115 16.78 6.76 3.91
N GLN A 116 17.02 6.64 2.60
CA GLN A 116 18.26 6.08 2.04
C GLN A 116 19.40 7.11 1.93
N ASN A 117 19.11 8.40 2.09
CA ASN A 117 20.09 9.47 1.92
C ASN A 117 20.97 9.64 3.17
N GLU A 118 22.26 9.35 3.05
CA GLU A 118 23.26 9.46 4.11
C GLU A 118 23.45 10.89 4.66
N TYR A 119 23.06 11.92 3.90
CA TYR A 119 23.15 13.33 4.31
C TYR A 119 21.92 13.81 5.09
N LEU A 120 20.85 13.00 5.17
CA LEU A 120 19.64 13.33 5.91
C LEU A 120 19.57 12.53 7.21
N SER A 121 19.11 13.18 8.28
CA SER A 121 18.90 12.54 9.57
C SER A 121 17.72 11.58 9.50
N TYR A 122 17.98 10.28 9.71
CA TYR A 122 16.94 9.25 9.78
C TYR A 122 15.81 9.63 10.73
N GLU A 123 16.15 10.10 11.94
CA GLU A 123 15.16 10.42 12.97
C GLU A 123 14.31 11.64 12.56
N THR A 124 14.91 12.61 11.89
CA THR A 124 14.17 13.77 11.35
C THR A 124 13.22 13.35 10.23
N THR A 125 13.68 12.53 9.30
CA THR A 125 12.86 11.98 8.21
C THR A 125 11.70 11.15 8.76
N ARG A 126 11.98 10.30 9.76
CA ARG A 126 10.98 9.50 10.46
C ARG A 126 9.91 10.36 11.12
N GLN A 127 10.29 11.42 11.84
CA GLN A 127 9.33 12.32 12.49
C GLN A 127 8.43 13.05 11.48
N LYS A 128 9.01 13.53 10.36
CA LYS A 128 8.23 14.14 9.26
C LYS A 128 7.24 13.15 8.66
N LEU A 129 7.69 11.93 8.41
CA LEU A 129 6.87 10.86 7.85
C LEU A 129 5.74 10.46 8.81
N ALA A 130 6.01 10.36 10.12
CA ALA A 130 5.00 10.09 11.14
C ALA A 130 3.94 11.20 11.20
N ALA A 131 4.35 12.48 11.20
CA ALA A 131 3.42 13.61 11.17
C ALA A 131 2.56 13.62 9.90
N THR A 132 3.16 13.30 8.76
CA THR A 132 2.45 13.16 7.48
C THR A 132 1.42 12.03 7.55
N ALA A 133 1.82 10.86 8.07
CA ALA A 133 0.94 9.71 8.19
C ALA A 133 -0.23 9.97 9.16
N GLU A 134 0.03 10.66 10.26
CA GLU A 134 -1.01 11.06 11.22
C GLU A 134 -2.04 11.99 10.59
N SER A 135 -1.57 13.04 9.89
CA SER A 135 -2.46 13.98 9.19
C SER A 135 -3.32 13.28 8.12
N LEU A 136 -2.69 12.45 7.29
CA LEU A 136 -3.40 11.68 6.27
C LEU A 136 -4.40 10.69 6.88
N LEU A 137 -4.06 10.06 8.01
CA LEU A 137 -4.93 9.11 8.68
C LEU A 137 -6.15 9.81 9.31
N GLN A 138 -5.98 11.00 9.88
CA GLN A 138 -7.10 11.79 10.39
C GLN A 138 -8.05 12.19 9.26
N GLN A 139 -7.51 12.67 8.13
CA GLN A 139 -8.32 12.98 6.95
C GLN A 139 -9.00 11.71 6.40
N TRP A 140 -8.29 10.59 6.32
CA TRP A 140 -8.83 9.29 5.90
C TRP A 140 -10.03 8.83 6.74
N ILE A 141 -9.93 8.96 8.06
CA ILE A 141 -11.01 8.60 9.00
C ILE A 141 -12.21 9.53 8.83
N SER A 142 -11.99 10.82 8.55
CA SER A 142 -13.06 11.79 8.29
C SER A 142 -13.88 11.44 7.04
N LEU A 143 -13.25 10.81 6.04
CA LEU A 143 -13.90 10.32 4.82
C LEU A 143 -14.63 9.01 5.16
N ARG A 144 -15.94 9.10 5.44
CA ARG A 144 -16.75 7.98 5.94
C ARG A 144 -17.13 6.94 4.90
N THR A 145 -16.91 7.20 3.61
CA THR A 145 -17.31 6.30 2.52
C THR A 145 -16.09 5.81 1.72
N PRO A 146 -16.13 4.57 1.19
CA PRO A 146 -15.09 4.06 0.29
C PRO A 146 -14.90 4.93 -0.95
N ALA A 147 -15.99 5.49 -1.50
CA ALA A 147 -15.93 6.37 -2.66
C ALA A 147 -15.17 7.67 -2.38
N ALA A 148 -15.44 8.32 -1.24
CA ALA A 148 -14.74 9.54 -0.85
C ALA A 148 -13.25 9.28 -0.57
N ARG A 149 -12.92 8.15 0.08
CA ARG A 149 -11.53 7.72 0.29
C ARG A 149 -10.81 7.44 -1.03
N LEU A 150 -11.49 6.86 -2.00
CA LEU A 150 -10.93 6.61 -3.32
C LEU A 150 -10.69 7.90 -4.09
N ASP A 151 -11.62 8.84 -4.02
CA ASP A 151 -11.44 10.18 -4.61
C ASP A 151 -10.26 10.91 -3.98
N PHE A 152 -10.05 10.75 -2.67
CA PHE A 152 -8.86 11.23 -1.98
C PHE A 152 -7.57 10.57 -2.48
N LEU A 153 -7.52 9.22 -2.59
CA LEU A 153 -6.38 8.51 -3.16
C LEU A 153 -6.03 8.96 -4.59
N LYS A 154 -7.06 9.27 -5.39
CA LYS A 154 -6.93 9.74 -6.77
C LYS A 154 -6.65 11.23 -6.88
N GLY A 155 -6.44 11.93 -5.76
CA GLY A 155 -6.09 13.36 -5.73
C GLY A 155 -7.23 14.30 -6.12
N LYS A 156 -8.50 13.84 -6.09
CA LYS A 156 -9.67 14.71 -6.34
C LYS A 156 -10.11 15.50 -5.11
N ILE A 157 -9.63 15.09 -3.93
CA ILE A 157 -9.81 15.80 -2.66
C ILE A 157 -8.42 16.28 -2.25
N GLU A 158 -8.28 17.57 -1.96
CA GLU A 158 -7.01 18.15 -1.53
C GLU A 158 -6.56 17.60 -0.17
N VAL A 159 -5.24 17.45 -0.01
CA VAL A 159 -4.64 17.09 1.27
C VAL A 159 -4.69 18.30 2.20
N SER A 160 -5.33 18.15 3.36
CA SER A 160 -5.30 19.18 4.39
C SER A 160 -3.90 19.25 5.00
N ASN A 161 -3.35 20.45 5.16
CA ASN A 161 -2.01 20.67 5.71
C ASN A 161 -0.91 19.89 4.97
N PRO A 162 -0.67 20.17 3.68
CA PRO A 162 0.37 19.50 2.93
C PRO A 162 1.71 19.70 3.65
N VAL A 163 2.29 18.62 4.17
CA VAL A 163 3.64 18.67 4.71
C VAL A 163 4.57 18.94 3.53
N PRO A 164 5.34 20.04 3.54
CA PRO A 164 6.23 20.34 2.43
C PRO A 164 7.24 19.20 2.30
N LEU A 165 7.24 18.56 1.13
CA LEU A 165 8.33 17.67 0.73
C LEU A 165 9.63 18.48 0.77
N SER A 166 10.74 17.83 1.09
CA SER A 166 12.05 18.48 1.02
C SER A 166 12.23 19.13 -0.37
N PRO A 167 12.79 20.35 -0.49
CA PRO A 167 13.16 20.93 -1.79
C PRO A 167 14.09 20.00 -2.62
N ASP A 168 14.76 19.07 -1.93
CA ASP A 168 15.62 18.06 -2.52
C ASP A 168 14.91 16.74 -2.86
N SER A 169 13.59 16.65 -2.62
CA SER A 169 12.74 15.55 -3.06
C SER A 169 12.93 15.30 -4.56
N ALA A 170 13.15 14.03 -4.90
CA ALA A 170 13.24 13.61 -6.29
C ALA A 170 11.94 13.97 -7.04
N TYR A 171 10.77 13.89 -6.41
CA TYR A 171 9.49 14.34 -6.99
C TYR A 171 9.44 15.84 -7.27
N VAL A 172 9.91 16.73 -6.39
CA VAL A 172 9.93 18.17 -6.71
C VAL A 172 10.86 18.45 -7.93
N LYS A 173 11.95 17.69 -8.06
CA LYS A 173 12.90 17.80 -9.19
C LYS A 173 12.44 17.06 -10.46
N PHE A 174 11.65 15.99 -10.35
CA PHE A 174 11.32 15.06 -11.45
C PHE A 174 9.82 14.87 -11.76
N ALA A 175 8.90 15.11 -10.82
CA ALA A 175 7.48 14.79 -10.99
C ALA A 175 6.75 15.64 -12.03
N GLY A 176 7.27 16.84 -12.33
CA GLY A 176 6.76 17.61 -13.45
C GLY A 176 7.14 17.02 -14.82
N ARG A 177 8.20 16.19 -14.91
CA ARG A 177 8.75 15.72 -16.19
C ARG A 177 8.57 14.22 -16.42
N LEU A 178 8.78 13.37 -15.42
CA LEU A 178 8.63 11.91 -15.58
C LEU A 178 7.15 11.49 -15.72
N TRP A 179 6.24 12.08 -14.93
CA TRP A 179 4.81 11.75 -15.04
C TRP A 179 4.20 12.16 -16.40
N ASN A 180 4.73 13.23 -17.00
CA ASN A 180 4.36 13.65 -18.36
C ASN A 180 5.09 12.86 -19.46
N PHE A 181 6.23 12.23 -19.14
CA PHE A 181 6.98 11.41 -20.09
C PHE A 181 6.28 10.07 -20.38
N TRP A 182 5.59 9.49 -19.39
CA TRP A 182 4.84 8.23 -19.56
C TRP A 182 3.40 8.42 -20.06
N LYS A 183 2.94 9.67 -20.24
CA LYS A 183 1.61 10.01 -20.77
C LYS A 183 1.59 10.33 -22.27
N ASN A 184 2.77 10.44 -22.90
CA ASN A 184 2.94 10.60 -24.35
C ASN A 184 3.56 9.33 -24.94
#